data_AF-A0A916M641-F1
#
_entry.id   AF-A0A916M641-F1
#
_cell.length_a   1.000
_cell.length_b   1.000
_cell.length_c   1.000
_cell.angle_alpha   90.00
_cell.angle_beta   90.00
_cell.angle_gamma   90.00
#
_symmetry.space_group_name_H-M   'P 1'
#
loop_
_entity.id
_entity.type
_entity.pdbx_description
1 polymer ?
#
loop_
_entity_poly.entity_id
_entity_poly.type
_entity_poly.pdbx_seq_one_letter_code
_entity_poly.pdbx_strand_id
1 'polypeptide(L)'
;MTASEWLERFLFGIYPYVCVTVLFVGSWLRFDHDQYSWRSGSSEMLRKRSLVIGSNLFHVAALALIGGHVVGMLTPVELYTGLGVTVEQHAILEVFAGGIFGTLCFVGASMLLYRRLFDRRILTSSSRSDVAILVILWVQLLLGLVTLPYSWADHVHGTTLLHAAEWAQRIVTLRADAWEALLPIPLVYKLHIVLGLTILLLVPFSRLVHIFSAPVWYLLRRSQIVREPYRRTERRRPGEGAASRWIWIALLALISSGCRESPPVGAALYASRCAYCHGDEGGGDGRYAQTLRPPPADFTNAGFWRETSPEALRASILDGVPGSTMAPYDGTLDEAELAALVAHLESFRP
;
A
#
# COMPACT_ATOMS: atom_id res chain seq x y z
N MET A 1 -14.53 -13.27 14.37
CA MET A 1 -13.15 -12.78 14.15
C MET A 1 -12.26 -13.27 15.27
N THR A 2 -11.23 -14.05 14.95
CA THR A 2 -10.27 -14.58 15.94
C THR A 2 -9.21 -13.53 16.31
N ALA A 3 -8.50 -13.71 17.42
CA ALA A 3 -7.43 -12.79 17.82
C ALA A 3 -6.29 -12.71 16.79
N SER A 4 -5.97 -13.81 16.12
CA SER A 4 -4.98 -13.87 15.03
C SER A 4 -5.45 -13.10 13.79
N GLU A 5 -6.72 -13.23 13.43
CA GLU A 5 -7.31 -12.53 12.29
C GLU A 5 -7.36 -11.01 12.52
N TRP A 6 -7.68 -10.58 13.73
CA TRP A 6 -7.62 -9.15 14.09
C TRP A 6 -6.18 -8.61 13.98
N LEU A 7 -5.19 -9.38 14.43
CA LEU A 7 -3.77 -8.98 14.35
C LEU A 7 -3.31 -8.83 12.89
N GLU A 8 -3.65 -9.78 12.01
CA GLU A 8 -3.33 -9.72 10.58
C GLU A 8 -4.00 -8.51 9.92
N ARG A 9 -5.29 -8.29 10.19
CA ARG A 9 -6.03 -7.12 9.70
C ARG A 9 -5.44 -5.81 10.21
N PHE A 10 -5.02 -5.76 11.47
CA PHE A 10 -4.36 -4.58 12.02
C PHE A 10 -3.01 -4.32 11.34
N LEU A 11 -2.11 -5.31 11.31
CA LEU A 11 -0.74 -5.16 10.79
C LEU A 11 -0.67 -4.91 9.29
N PHE A 12 -1.58 -5.50 8.52
CA PHE A 12 -1.52 -5.47 7.05
C PHE A 12 -2.65 -4.70 6.39
N GLY A 13 -3.70 -4.36 7.13
CA GLY A 13 -4.79 -3.50 6.67
C GLY A 13 -4.68 -2.08 7.20
N ILE A 14 -4.53 -1.90 8.52
CA ILE A 14 -4.63 -0.58 9.17
C ILE A 14 -3.26 0.09 9.33
N TYR A 15 -2.27 -0.66 9.86
CA TYR A 15 -0.93 -0.18 10.16
C TYR A 15 -0.22 0.49 8.98
N PRO A 16 -0.33 0.01 7.71
CA PRO A 16 0.27 0.70 6.57
C PRO A 16 -0.20 2.16 6.44
N TYR A 17 -1.50 2.42 6.61
CA TYR A 17 -2.07 3.77 6.54
C TYR A 17 -1.61 4.66 7.69
N VAL A 18 -1.45 4.09 8.89
CA VAL A 18 -0.86 4.81 10.04
C VAL A 18 0.58 5.23 9.71
N CYS A 19 1.40 4.29 9.22
CA CYS A 19 2.79 4.55 8.88
C CYS A 19 2.93 5.62 7.79
N VAL A 20 2.14 5.53 6.71
CA VAL A 20 2.17 6.50 5.61
C VAL A 20 1.67 7.88 6.05
N THR A 21 0.61 7.93 6.87
CA THR A 21 0.10 9.19 7.41
C THR A 21 1.15 9.88 8.26
N VAL A 22 1.78 9.16 9.19
CA VAL A 22 2.84 9.72 10.05
C VAL A 22 4.07 10.09 9.23
N LEU A 23 4.46 9.28 8.24
CA LEU A 23 5.55 9.59 7.31
C LEU A 23 5.36 10.98 6.69
N PHE A 24 4.20 11.25 6.08
CA PHE A 24 3.97 12.51 5.39
C PHE A 24 3.66 13.67 6.34
N VAL A 25 2.71 13.51 7.25
CA VAL A 25 2.31 14.58 8.20
C VAL A 25 3.45 14.91 9.15
N GLY A 26 4.12 13.91 9.70
CA GLY A 26 5.27 14.11 10.59
C GLY A 26 6.45 14.77 9.87
N SER A 27 6.71 14.39 8.61
CA SER A 27 7.79 15.03 7.83
C SER A 27 7.46 16.46 7.48
N TRP A 28 6.20 16.76 7.13
CA TRP A 28 5.75 18.13 6.91
C TRP A 28 5.92 18.96 8.19
N LEU A 29 5.35 18.53 9.32
CA LEU A 29 5.44 19.27 10.58
C LEU A 29 6.90 19.56 10.97
N ARG A 30 7.80 18.58 10.80
CA ARG A 30 9.23 18.77 11.06
C ARG A 30 9.90 19.73 10.09
N PHE A 31 9.50 19.73 8.81
CA PHE A 31 10.03 20.64 7.81
C PHE A 31 9.64 22.10 8.09
N ASP A 32 8.42 22.34 8.54
CA ASP A 32 7.94 23.70 8.83
C ASP A 32 8.44 24.23 10.18
N HIS A 33 8.46 23.39 11.22
CA HIS A 33 8.81 23.82 12.57
C HIS A 33 10.33 23.78 12.85
N ASP A 34 11.03 22.74 12.37
CA ASP A 34 12.39 22.39 12.82
C ASP A 34 13.39 22.23 11.66
N GLN A 35 13.47 23.23 10.77
CA GLN A 35 14.37 23.22 9.60
C GLN A 35 15.84 22.95 9.95
N TYR A 36 16.32 23.39 11.11
CA TYR A 36 17.71 23.15 11.54
C TYR A 36 18.01 21.65 11.78
N SER A 37 16.99 20.89 12.17
CA SER A 37 17.08 19.43 12.35
C SER A 37 17.03 18.66 11.02
N TRP A 38 16.68 19.34 9.92
CA TRP A 38 16.53 18.75 8.58
C TRP A 38 17.89 18.66 7.87
N ARG A 39 18.67 17.64 8.25
CA ARG A 39 20.02 17.45 7.74
C ARG A 39 20.40 15.97 7.68
N SER A 40 21.32 15.63 6.78
CA SER A 40 21.82 14.26 6.62
C SER A 40 22.65 13.76 7.80
N GLY A 41 23.16 14.64 8.67
CA GLY A 41 23.97 14.27 9.83
C GLY A 41 25.28 13.55 9.44
N SER A 42 26.04 14.15 8.52
CA SER A 42 27.32 13.58 8.05
C SER A 42 28.35 13.51 9.19
N SER A 43 29.11 12.42 9.20
CA SER A 43 30.24 12.21 10.12
C SER A 43 31.56 12.01 9.34
N GLU A 44 31.61 12.41 8.08
CA GLU A 44 32.76 12.19 7.19
C GLU A 44 34.01 12.88 7.70
N MET A 45 33.87 14.13 8.16
CA MET A 45 34.97 14.94 8.68
C MET A 45 35.71 14.27 9.83
N LEU A 46 35.02 13.46 10.65
CA LEU A 46 35.62 12.76 11.79
C LEU A 46 36.44 11.53 11.35
N ARG A 47 35.95 10.81 10.32
CA ARG A 47 36.57 9.62 9.74
C ARG A 47 36.11 9.43 8.29
N LYS A 48 36.94 9.87 7.34
CA LYS A 48 36.62 9.89 5.91
C LYS A 48 36.69 8.51 5.24
N ARG A 49 37.85 7.84 5.33
CA ARG A 49 38.14 6.62 4.54
C ARG A 49 37.11 5.50 4.75
N SER A 50 36.73 5.22 6.00
CA SER A 50 35.73 4.20 6.32
C SER A 50 34.31 4.60 5.92
N LEU A 51 33.98 5.90 5.93
CA LEU A 51 32.67 6.37 5.52
C LEU A 51 32.47 6.23 4.02
N VAL A 52 33.43 6.62 3.18
CA VAL A 52 33.26 6.68 1.72
C VAL A 52 32.87 5.31 1.15
N ILE A 53 33.60 4.25 1.53
CA ILE A 53 33.35 2.89 1.01
C ILE A 53 31.99 2.38 1.51
N GLY A 54 31.76 2.42 2.83
CA GLY A 54 30.51 1.92 3.41
C GLY A 54 29.28 2.70 2.93
N SER A 55 29.41 4.03 2.79
CA SER A 55 28.34 4.91 2.32
C SER A 55 28.01 4.67 0.86
N ASN A 56 28.99 4.51 -0.02
CA ASN A 56 28.73 4.27 -1.44
C ASN A 56 28.08 2.90 -1.66
N LEU A 57 28.62 1.84 -1.03
CA LEU A 57 28.02 0.51 -1.07
C LEU A 57 26.57 0.52 -0.58
N PHE A 58 26.32 1.17 0.57
CA PHE A 58 24.98 1.27 1.14
C PHE A 58 24.04 2.06 0.24
N HIS A 59 24.36 3.29 -0.15
CA HIS A 59 23.40 4.17 -0.81
C HIS A 59 23.12 3.77 -2.26
N VAL A 60 24.12 3.37 -3.05
CA VAL A 60 23.89 2.92 -4.43
C VAL A 60 22.95 1.72 -4.44
N ALA A 61 23.22 0.75 -3.57
CA ALA A 61 22.40 -0.44 -3.47
C ALA A 61 21.02 -0.16 -2.84
N ALA A 62 20.93 0.70 -1.83
CA ALA A 62 19.66 1.11 -1.22
C ALA A 62 18.75 1.82 -2.24
N LEU A 63 19.30 2.69 -3.09
CA LEU A 63 18.53 3.36 -4.15
C LEU A 63 18.01 2.35 -5.17
N ALA A 64 18.84 1.38 -5.57
CA ALA A 64 18.43 0.30 -6.47
C ALA A 64 17.33 -0.58 -5.83
N LEU A 65 17.46 -0.93 -4.55
CA LEU A 65 16.46 -1.71 -3.81
C LEU A 65 15.15 -0.95 -3.70
N ILE A 66 15.17 0.33 -3.30
CA ILE A 66 13.96 1.15 -3.19
C ILE A 66 13.26 1.25 -4.54
N GLY A 67 14.01 1.50 -5.62
CA GLY A 67 13.47 1.53 -6.98
C GLY A 67 12.88 0.18 -7.38
N GLY A 68 13.59 -0.91 -7.13
CA GLY A 68 13.12 -2.28 -7.41
C GLY A 68 11.86 -2.66 -6.64
N HIS A 69 11.75 -2.27 -5.36
CA HIS A 69 10.55 -2.51 -4.55
C HIS A 69 9.35 -1.74 -5.08
N VAL A 70 9.52 -0.45 -5.39
CA VAL A 70 8.44 0.39 -5.90
C VAL A 70 7.97 -0.10 -7.27
N VAL A 71 8.90 -0.34 -8.19
CA VAL A 71 8.56 -0.81 -9.54
C VAL A 71 8.01 -2.24 -9.49
N GLY A 72 8.67 -3.16 -8.78
CA GLY A 72 8.26 -4.57 -8.74
C GLY A 72 6.88 -4.78 -8.11
N MET A 73 6.57 -4.08 -7.01
CA MET A 73 5.28 -4.27 -6.34
C MET A 73 4.12 -3.47 -6.96
N LEU A 74 4.38 -2.26 -7.47
CA LEU A 74 3.31 -1.37 -7.95
C LEU A 74 3.04 -1.49 -9.46
N THR A 75 3.89 -2.18 -10.22
CA THR A 75 3.62 -2.43 -11.64
C THR A 75 2.55 -3.52 -11.76
N PRO A 76 1.37 -3.24 -12.37
CA PRO A 76 0.35 -4.26 -12.58
C PRO A 76 0.85 -5.40 -13.45
N VAL A 77 0.37 -6.61 -13.19
CA VAL A 77 0.81 -7.83 -13.90
C VAL A 77 0.57 -7.72 -15.40
N GLU A 78 -0.54 -7.11 -15.79
CA GLU A 78 -0.95 -6.89 -17.18
C GLU A 78 0.05 -6.02 -17.94
N LEU A 79 0.71 -5.08 -17.26
CA LEU A 79 1.62 -4.15 -17.91
C LEU A 79 2.93 -4.82 -18.31
N TYR A 80 3.58 -5.55 -17.42
CA TYR A 80 4.86 -6.20 -17.76
C TYR A 80 4.66 -7.47 -18.59
N THR A 81 3.57 -8.20 -18.41
CA THR A 81 3.22 -9.33 -19.30
C THR A 81 2.86 -8.86 -20.71
N GLY A 82 2.21 -7.71 -20.85
CA GLY A 82 1.97 -7.06 -22.14
C GLY A 82 3.25 -6.61 -22.86
N LEU A 83 4.32 -6.34 -22.12
CA LEU A 83 5.66 -6.04 -22.66
C LEU A 83 6.49 -7.30 -22.97
N GLY A 84 5.93 -8.49 -22.75
CA GLY A 84 6.58 -9.78 -23.02
C GLY A 84 7.44 -10.31 -21.87
N VAL A 85 7.35 -9.74 -20.66
CA VAL A 85 8.03 -10.25 -19.46
C VAL A 85 7.11 -11.21 -18.73
N THR A 86 7.53 -12.46 -18.53
CA THR A 86 6.73 -13.45 -17.78
C THR A 86 6.84 -13.23 -16.27
N VAL A 87 5.86 -13.74 -15.50
CA VAL A 87 5.91 -13.69 -14.03
C VAL A 87 7.17 -14.36 -13.48
N GLU A 88 7.57 -15.49 -14.07
CA GLU A 88 8.81 -16.18 -13.74
C GLU A 88 10.04 -15.29 -13.99
N GLN A 89 10.12 -14.63 -15.15
CA GLN A 89 11.23 -13.71 -15.46
C GLN A 89 11.29 -12.54 -14.48
N HIS A 90 10.14 -12.02 -14.07
CA HIS A 90 10.05 -10.98 -13.06
C HIS A 90 10.54 -11.49 -11.69
N ALA A 91 10.11 -12.68 -11.26
CA ALA A 91 10.55 -13.30 -10.02
C ALA A 91 12.06 -13.59 -10.01
N ILE A 92 12.61 -14.09 -11.12
CA ILE A 92 14.05 -14.29 -11.29
C ILE A 92 14.79 -12.95 -11.18
N LEU A 93 14.31 -11.91 -11.86
CA LEU A 93 14.91 -10.57 -11.78
C LEU A 93 14.92 -10.05 -10.34
N GLU A 94 13.83 -10.20 -9.59
CA GLU A 94 13.75 -9.80 -8.19
C GLU A 94 14.76 -10.55 -7.31
N VAL A 95 14.89 -11.87 -7.47
CA VAL A 95 15.83 -12.66 -6.67
C VAL A 95 17.28 -12.27 -7.00
N PHE A 96 17.64 -12.12 -8.27
CA PHE A 96 19.02 -11.78 -8.66
C PHE A 96 19.38 -10.33 -8.35
N ALA A 97 18.56 -9.37 -8.80
CA ALA A 97 18.81 -7.96 -8.53
C ALA A 97 18.71 -7.66 -7.04
N GLY A 98 17.68 -8.20 -6.37
CA GLY A 98 17.51 -8.10 -4.92
C GLY A 98 18.64 -8.76 -4.14
N GLY A 99 19.16 -9.90 -4.60
CA GLY A 99 20.32 -10.57 -4.00
C GLY A 99 21.61 -9.76 -4.13
N ILE A 100 21.91 -9.25 -5.32
CA ILE A 100 23.12 -8.45 -5.58
C ILE A 100 23.08 -7.15 -4.78
N PHE A 101 22.02 -6.35 -4.95
CA PHE A 101 21.92 -5.07 -4.26
C PHE A 101 21.65 -5.25 -2.76
N GLY A 102 20.87 -6.25 -2.35
CA GLY A 102 20.67 -6.62 -0.94
C GLY A 102 21.99 -6.90 -0.24
N THR A 103 22.86 -7.69 -0.86
CA THR A 103 24.17 -8.05 -0.29
C THR A 103 25.10 -6.84 -0.22
N LEU A 104 25.20 -6.05 -1.30
CA LEU A 104 26.00 -4.82 -1.30
C LEU A 104 25.54 -3.83 -0.24
N CYS A 105 24.21 -3.65 -0.12
CA CYS A 105 23.61 -2.78 0.88
C CYS A 105 23.89 -3.28 2.29
N PHE A 106 23.74 -4.59 2.54
CA PHE A 106 24.00 -5.21 3.84
C PHE A 106 25.48 -5.11 4.26
N VAL A 107 26.42 -5.32 3.33
CA VAL A 107 27.86 -5.12 3.58
C VAL A 107 28.14 -3.65 3.91
N GLY A 108 27.61 -2.70 3.12
CA GLY A 108 27.72 -1.27 3.39
C GLY A 108 27.15 -0.88 4.75
N ALA A 109 25.96 -1.35 5.08
CA ALA A 109 25.30 -1.14 6.38
C ALA A 109 26.13 -1.72 7.53
N SER A 110 26.68 -2.93 7.38
CA SER A 110 27.53 -3.58 8.38
C SER A 110 28.79 -2.77 8.65
N MET A 111 29.44 -2.26 7.60
CA MET A 111 30.60 -1.37 7.74
C MET A 111 30.25 -0.06 8.47
N LEU A 112 29.12 0.56 8.11
CA LEU A 112 28.65 1.80 8.74
C LEU A 112 28.23 1.58 10.20
N LEU A 113 27.60 0.45 10.50
CA LEU A 113 27.17 0.08 11.85
C LEU A 113 28.37 -0.22 12.74
N TYR A 114 29.32 -1.03 12.27
CA TYR A 114 30.58 -1.28 12.96
C TYR A 114 31.30 0.04 13.26
N ARG A 115 31.44 0.90 12.25
CA ARG A 115 32.03 2.23 12.40
C ARG A 115 31.33 3.08 13.46
N ARG A 116 29.99 3.02 13.54
CA ARG A 116 29.20 3.85 14.47
C ARG A 116 29.24 3.32 15.92
N LEU A 117 29.29 2.01 16.11
CA LEU A 117 29.31 1.38 17.43
C LEU A 117 30.70 1.35 18.06
N PHE A 118 31.75 1.11 17.27
CA PHE A 118 33.09 0.84 17.80
C PHE A 118 34.07 2.01 17.71
N ASP A 119 33.81 3.03 16.88
CA ASP A 119 34.66 4.24 16.88
C ASP A 119 34.18 5.24 17.92
N ARG A 120 34.98 5.43 18.97
CA ARG A 120 34.67 6.32 20.09
C ARG A 120 34.36 7.75 19.67
N ARG A 121 35.00 8.29 18.61
CA ARG A 121 34.73 9.66 18.13
C ARG A 121 33.35 9.79 17.49
N ILE A 122 32.89 8.73 16.84
CA ILE A 122 31.61 8.71 16.13
C ILE A 122 30.49 8.37 17.11
N LEU A 123 30.72 7.44 18.03
CA LEU A 123 29.74 7.05 19.03
C LEU A 123 29.35 8.25 19.92
N THR A 124 30.33 9.05 20.37
CA THR A 124 30.06 10.22 21.23
C THR A 124 29.34 11.36 20.52
N SER A 125 29.45 11.45 19.19
CA SER A 125 28.78 12.47 18.37
C SER A 125 27.48 11.97 17.75
N SER A 126 27.12 10.69 17.93
CA SER A 126 25.91 10.09 17.39
C SER A 126 24.73 10.24 18.36
N SER A 127 23.55 10.52 17.83
CA SER A 127 22.32 10.43 18.61
C SER A 127 21.88 8.97 18.78
N ARG A 128 21.04 8.69 19.80
CA ARG A 128 20.44 7.35 19.97
C ARG A 128 19.62 6.93 18.75
N SER A 129 18.92 7.90 18.13
CA SER A 129 18.13 7.68 16.91
C SER A 129 19.02 7.25 15.73
N ASP A 130 20.22 7.83 15.58
CA ASP A 130 21.16 7.46 14.51
C ASP A 130 21.63 6.00 14.61
N VAL A 131 21.84 5.50 15.84
CA VAL A 131 22.25 4.11 16.07
C VAL A 131 21.05 3.18 15.88
N ALA A 132 19.91 3.51 16.48
CA ALA A 132 18.69 2.71 16.39
C ALA A 132 18.25 2.50 14.95
N ILE A 133 18.18 3.58 14.15
CA ILE A 133 17.70 3.46 12.76
C ILE A 133 18.67 2.63 11.89
N LEU A 134 19.97 2.71 12.15
CA LEU A 134 20.96 1.93 11.42
C LEU A 134 20.90 0.44 11.78
N VAL A 135 20.63 0.10 13.05
CA VAL A 135 20.38 -1.27 13.48
C VAL A 135 19.09 -1.80 12.85
N ILE A 136 18.01 -1.02 12.87
CA ILE A 136 16.73 -1.40 12.27
C ILE A 136 16.89 -1.67 10.77
N LEU A 137 17.58 -0.79 10.04
CA LEU A 137 17.89 -1.00 8.62
C LEU A 137 18.76 -2.24 8.38
N TRP A 138 19.74 -2.50 9.26
CA TRP A 138 20.57 -3.70 9.16
C TRP A 138 19.73 -4.97 9.33
N VAL A 139 18.79 -4.99 10.29
CA VAL A 139 17.86 -6.11 10.49
C VAL A 139 16.91 -6.25 9.30
N GLN A 140 16.40 -5.15 8.74
CA GLN A 140 15.54 -5.18 7.55
C GLN A 140 16.26 -5.80 6.34
N LEU A 141 17.52 -5.42 6.13
CA LEU A 141 18.35 -5.98 5.06
C LEU A 141 18.63 -7.46 5.29
N LEU A 142 18.89 -7.87 6.52
CA LEU A 142 19.04 -9.29 6.86
C LEU A 142 17.76 -10.07 6.57
N LEU A 143 16.60 -9.59 7.00
CA LEU A 143 15.31 -10.21 6.71
C LEU A 143 15.07 -10.33 5.20
N GLY A 144 15.35 -9.27 4.43
CA GLY A 144 15.22 -9.29 2.97
C GLY A 144 16.19 -10.24 2.27
N LEU A 145 17.39 -10.47 2.83
CA LEU A 145 18.29 -11.51 2.32
C LEU A 145 17.78 -12.91 2.66
N VAL A 146 17.19 -13.09 3.85
CA VAL A 146 16.63 -14.37 4.29
C VAL A 146 15.38 -14.76 3.48
N THR A 147 14.66 -13.82 2.85
CA THR A 147 13.54 -14.16 1.96
C THR A 147 14.00 -14.76 0.62
N LEU A 148 15.24 -14.49 0.17
CA LEU A 148 15.70 -14.89 -1.17
C LEU A 148 15.66 -16.41 -1.44
N PRO A 149 16.09 -17.30 -0.51
CA PRO A 149 15.97 -18.74 -0.73
C PRO A 149 14.51 -19.21 -0.86
N TYR A 150 13.58 -18.59 -0.14
CA TYR A 150 12.15 -18.89 -0.25
C TYR A 150 11.59 -18.42 -1.60
N SER A 151 11.97 -17.21 -2.02
CA SER A 151 11.60 -16.67 -3.33
C SER A 151 12.19 -17.51 -4.47
N TRP A 152 13.40 -18.05 -4.29
CA TRP A 152 14.00 -18.98 -5.24
C TRP A 152 13.29 -20.34 -5.26
N ALA A 153 12.67 -20.80 -4.18
CA ALA A 153 11.88 -22.02 -4.22
C ALA A 153 10.56 -21.83 -5.01
N ASP A 154 9.99 -20.63 -4.97
CA ASP A 154 8.70 -20.27 -5.58
C ASP A 154 8.83 -19.54 -6.93
N HIS A 155 10.06 -19.32 -7.45
CA HIS A 155 10.29 -18.45 -8.62
C HIS A 155 9.54 -18.85 -9.90
N VAL A 156 9.28 -20.15 -10.10
CA VAL A 156 8.57 -20.66 -11.28
C VAL A 156 7.12 -20.23 -11.31
N HIS A 157 6.46 -20.23 -10.14
CA HIS A 157 5.05 -19.86 -10.03
C HIS A 157 4.86 -18.41 -9.58
N GLY A 158 5.83 -17.82 -8.88
CA GLY A 158 5.82 -16.45 -8.39
C GLY A 158 4.65 -16.16 -7.45
N THR A 159 4.11 -17.16 -6.75
CA THR A 159 2.87 -17.01 -5.97
C THR A 159 3.01 -15.99 -4.85
N THR A 160 4.13 -16.03 -4.14
CA THR A 160 4.44 -15.11 -3.04
C THR A 160 4.60 -13.67 -3.55
N LEU A 161 5.25 -13.51 -4.71
CA LEU A 161 5.43 -12.23 -5.37
C LEU A 161 4.09 -11.63 -5.77
N LEU A 162 3.22 -12.42 -6.42
CA LEU A 162 1.89 -11.98 -6.85
C LEU A 162 1.03 -11.54 -5.67
N HIS A 163 1.01 -12.32 -4.58
CA HIS A 163 0.27 -11.97 -3.36
C HIS A 163 0.81 -10.70 -2.68
N ALA A 164 2.14 -10.52 -2.63
CA ALA A 164 2.74 -9.32 -2.06
C ALA A 164 2.49 -8.07 -2.92
N ALA A 165 2.58 -8.20 -4.25
CA ALA A 165 2.27 -7.13 -5.20
C ALA A 165 0.78 -6.75 -5.14
N GLU A 166 -0.12 -7.74 -5.11
CA GLU A 166 -1.55 -7.51 -4.95
C GLU A 166 -1.86 -6.78 -3.65
N TRP A 167 -1.27 -7.19 -2.52
CA TRP A 167 -1.40 -6.47 -1.26
C TRP A 167 -0.95 -5.01 -1.38
N ALA A 168 0.23 -4.76 -1.93
CA ALA A 168 0.78 -3.42 -2.09
C ALA A 168 -0.12 -2.53 -2.98
N GLN A 169 -0.62 -3.08 -4.09
CA GLN A 169 -1.53 -2.40 -5.01
C GLN A 169 -2.88 -2.10 -4.36
N ARG A 170 -3.44 -3.04 -3.59
CA ARG A 170 -4.68 -2.84 -2.81
C ARG A 170 -4.52 -1.74 -1.76
N ILE A 171 -3.36 -1.66 -1.08
CA ILE A 171 -3.08 -0.58 -0.12
C ILE A 171 -3.03 0.78 -0.81
N VAL A 172 -2.30 0.92 -1.92
CA VAL A 172 -2.20 2.24 -2.60
C VAL A 172 -3.50 2.64 -3.32
N THR A 173 -4.36 1.67 -3.66
CA THR A 173 -5.71 1.91 -4.21
C THR A 173 -6.80 1.98 -3.14
N LEU A 174 -6.42 2.04 -1.86
CA LEU A 174 -7.32 2.23 -0.71
C LEU A 174 -8.41 1.15 -0.57
N ARG A 175 -8.10 -0.09 -0.94
CA ARG A 175 -9.00 -1.23 -0.79
C ARG A 175 -8.88 -1.85 0.61
N ALA A 176 -10.02 -2.07 1.27
CA ALA A 176 -10.07 -2.48 2.68
C ALA A 176 -9.70 -3.95 2.91
N ASP A 177 -9.80 -4.78 1.88
CA ASP A 177 -9.50 -6.21 1.83
C ASP A 177 -8.03 -6.51 1.47
N ALA A 178 -7.15 -5.52 1.55
CA ALA A 178 -5.73 -5.69 1.22
C ALA A 178 -5.06 -6.81 2.04
N TRP A 179 -5.37 -6.87 3.35
CA TRP A 179 -4.75 -7.79 4.30
C TRP A 179 -4.97 -9.27 3.95
N GLU A 180 -6.06 -9.60 3.26
CA GLU A 180 -6.41 -10.98 2.86
C GLU A 180 -5.37 -11.55 1.87
N ALA A 181 -4.78 -10.70 1.03
CA ALA A 181 -3.75 -11.11 0.07
C ALA A 181 -2.47 -11.62 0.74
N LEU A 182 -2.19 -11.26 2.00
CA LEU A 182 -1.01 -11.73 2.74
C LEU A 182 -1.25 -12.99 3.58
N LEU A 183 -2.48 -13.50 3.66
CA LEU A 183 -2.80 -14.72 4.42
C LEU A 183 -1.92 -15.92 4.06
N PRO A 184 -1.69 -16.26 2.77
CA PRO A 184 -0.91 -17.44 2.39
C PRO A 184 0.61 -17.23 2.49
N ILE A 185 1.07 -16.00 2.74
CA ILE A 185 2.50 -15.66 2.67
C ILE A 185 3.26 -16.16 3.92
N PRO A 186 4.48 -16.73 3.77
CA PRO A 186 5.31 -17.15 4.90
C PRO A 186 5.67 -16.01 5.87
N LEU A 187 5.87 -16.37 7.14
CA LEU A 187 6.12 -15.42 8.23
C LEU A 187 7.31 -14.48 7.97
N VAL A 188 8.37 -14.94 7.30
CA VAL A 188 9.56 -14.11 7.03
C VAL A 188 9.23 -12.86 6.21
N TYR A 189 8.35 -12.96 5.21
CA TYR A 189 7.91 -11.82 4.42
C TYR A 189 7.01 -10.90 5.23
N LYS A 190 6.12 -11.46 6.05
CA LYS A 190 5.29 -10.69 6.98
C LYS A 190 6.14 -9.85 7.94
N LEU A 191 7.20 -10.43 8.51
CA LEU A 191 8.16 -9.72 9.35
C LEU A 191 8.90 -8.62 8.57
N HIS A 192 9.34 -8.92 7.34
CA HIS A 192 9.99 -7.94 6.47
C HIS A 192 9.07 -6.75 6.14
N ILE A 193 7.79 -7.00 5.86
CA ILE A 193 6.79 -5.97 5.57
C ILE A 193 6.53 -5.11 6.80
N VAL A 194 6.25 -5.70 7.96
CA VAL A 194 5.97 -4.94 9.19
C VAL A 194 7.18 -4.07 9.59
N LEU A 195 8.39 -4.61 9.52
CA LEU A 195 9.60 -3.84 9.84
C LEU A 195 9.87 -2.74 8.79
N GLY A 196 9.62 -3.02 7.51
CA GLY A 196 9.68 -2.02 6.44
C GLY A 196 8.72 -0.86 6.64
N LEU A 197 7.46 -1.14 6.98
CA LEU A 197 6.45 -0.14 7.35
C LEU A 197 6.86 0.64 8.60
N THR A 198 7.45 -0.05 9.58
CA THR A 198 7.99 0.60 10.80
C THR A 198 9.11 1.57 10.45
N ILE A 199 9.97 1.26 9.49
CA ILE A 199 11.00 2.20 9.02
C ILE A 199 10.35 3.48 8.47
N LEU A 200 9.29 3.36 7.67
CA LEU A 200 8.53 4.51 7.16
C LEU A 200 7.96 5.37 8.30
N LEU A 201 7.38 4.73 9.32
CA LEU A 201 6.88 5.41 10.53
C LEU A 201 7.97 6.20 11.25
N LEU A 202 9.21 5.71 11.27
CA LEU A 202 10.35 6.33 11.95
C LEU A 202 11.09 7.40 11.12
N VAL A 203 10.76 7.56 9.83
CA VAL A 203 11.38 8.58 8.96
C VAL A 203 11.33 9.98 9.57
N PRO A 204 10.16 10.54 9.94
CA PRO A 204 10.07 11.92 10.43
C PRO A 204 10.81 12.17 11.75
N PHE A 205 11.16 11.12 12.50
CA PHE A 205 11.82 11.22 13.80
C PHE A 205 13.31 10.83 13.77
N SER A 206 13.86 10.57 12.59
CA SER A 206 15.23 10.12 12.42
C SER A 206 15.99 10.95 11.39
N ARG A 207 17.24 10.57 11.11
CA ARG A 207 18.03 11.15 10.03
C ARG A 207 17.47 10.84 8.63
N LEU A 208 16.53 9.90 8.49
CA LEU A 208 16.01 9.45 7.20
C LEU A 208 15.24 10.54 6.43
N VAL A 209 14.83 11.62 7.09
CA VAL A 209 14.25 12.80 6.42
C VAL A 209 15.12 13.36 5.28
N HIS A 210 16.44 13.09 5.31
CA HIS A 210 17.34 13.50 4.23
C HIS A 210 16.98 12.91 2.85
N ILE A 211 16.24 11.79 2.80
CA ILE A 211 15.81 11.16 1.55
C ILE A 211 14.94 12.12 0.72
N PHE A 212 14.10 12.92 1.37
CA PHE A 212 13.27 13.94 0.71
C PHE A 212 14.05 15.11 0.12
N SER A 213 15.34 15.25 0.46
CA SER A 213 16.22 16.31 -0.03
C SER A 213 17.23 15.83 -1.04
N ALA A 214 16.93 14.73 -1.76
CA ALA A 214 17.69 14.32 -2.93
C ALA A 214 17.80 15.51 -3.91
N PRO A 215 19.01 15.99 -4.23
CA PRO A 215 19.21 17.26 -4.93
C PRO A 215 19.02 17.12 -6.46
N VAL A 216 17.93 16.49 -6.91
CA VAL A 216 17.65 16.25 -8.35
C VAL A 216 17.62 17.57 -9.13
N TRP A 217 17.05 18.61 -8.53
CA TRP A 217 16.97 19.96 -9.12
C TRP A 217 18.32 20.65 -9.29
N TYR A 218 19.38 20.19 -8.61
CA TYR A 218 20.71 20.76 -8.76
C TYR A 218 21.23 20.61 -10.19
N LEU A 219 20.84 19.54 -10.89
CA LEU A 219 21.24 19.27 -12.28
C LEU A 219 20.76 20.35 -13.26
N LEU A 220 19.68 21.06 -12.93
CA LEU A 220 19.07 22.09 -13.76
C LEU A 220 19.32 23.51 -13.22
N ARG A 221 19.93 23.63 -12.05
CA ARG A 221 20.10 24.90 -11.35
C ARG A 221 21.33 25.64 -11.89
N ARG A 222 21.19 26.95 -12.12
CA ARG A 222 22.34 27.82 -12.40
C ARG A 222 23.32 27.83 -11.22
N SER A 223 24.61 28.00 -11.53
CA SER A 223 25.69 27.96 -10.53
C SER A 223 25.58 29.09 -9.51
N GLN A 224 25.29 30.31 -9.97
CA GLN A 224 25.13 31.47 -9.09
C GLN A 224 23.67 31.61 -8.64
N ILE A 225 23.47 31.67 -7.32
CA ILE A 225 22.20 32.04 -6.71
C ILE A 225 22.41 33.37 -6.00
N VAL A 226 21.73 34.41 -6.47
CA VAL A 226 21.68 35.71 -5.79
C VAL A 226 20.30 35.83 -5.14
N ARG A 227 20.29 36.15 -3.85
CA ARG A 227 19.03 36.42 -3.11
C ARG A 227 18.90 37.92 -2.95
N GLU A 228 17.77 38.47 -3.36
CA GLU A 228 17.50 39.89 -3.18
C GLU A 228 17.31 40.22 -1.69
N PRO A 229 17.70 41.44 -1.26
CA PRO A 229 17.42 41.91 0.09
C PRO A 229 15.93 41.87 0.40
N TYR A 230 15.58 41.45 1.61
CA TYR A 230 14.19 41.44 2.07
C TYR A 230 13.59 42.86 2.02
N ARG A 231 12.76 43.15 1.01
CA ARG A 231 11.97 44.39 0.92
C ARG A 231 10.67 44.22 1.68
N ARG A 232 10.54 44.93 2.81
CA ARG A 232 9.38 44.90 3.74
C ARG A 232 8.04 45.26 3.08
N THR A 233 8.05 45.88 1.90
CA THR A 233 6.87 46.34 1.15
C THR A 233 6.04 45.22 0.53
N GLU A 234 6.58 44.01 0.38
CA GLU A 234 5.84 42.83 -0.10
C GLU A 234 5.47 41.90 1.05
N ARG A 235 4.94 42.44 2.14
CA ARG A 235 4.27 41.61 3.15
C ARG A 235 2.95 41.12 2.56
N ARG A 236 3.01 40.13 1.65
CA ARG A 236 1.87 39.25 1.38
C ARG A 236 1.48 38.73 2.75
N ARG A 237 0.27 39.06 3.21
CA ARG A 237 -0.18 38.69 4.56
C ARG A 237 0.04 37.17 4.71
N PRO A 238 0.61 36.69 5.83
CA PRO A 238 0.68 35.25 6.07
C PRO A 238 -0.75 34.72 6.08
N GLY A 239 -1.18 34.11 4.96
CA GLY A 239 -2.58 33.73 4.69
C GLY A 239 -3.08 33.99 3.27
N GLU A 240 -2.44 34.83 2.46
CA GLU A 240 -2.91 35.21 1.10
C GLU A 240 -2.11 34.53 -0.04
N GLY A 241 -1.62 33.32 0.21
CA GLY A 241 -1.31 32.41 -0.89
C GLY A 241 -2.62 31.80 -1.36
N ALA A 242 -3.10 32.12 -2.57
CA ALA A 242 -4.23 31.41 -3.18
C ALA A 242 -4.07 29.88 -3.04
N ALA A 243 -2.82 29.39 -3.12
CA ALA A 243 -2.46 27.99 -2.93
C ALA A 243 -2.82 27.40 -1.55
N SER A 244 -2.68 28.13 -0.43
CA SER A 244 -2.99 27.56 0.89
C SER A 244 -4.49 27.39 1.09
N ARG A 245 -5.31 28.34 0.59
CA ARG A 245 -6.77 28.22 0.59
C ARG A 245 -7.26 27.08 -0.31
N TRP A 246 -6.69 26.91 -1.50
CA TRP A 246 -7.03 25.78 -2.38
C TRP A 246 -6.58 24.44 -1.81
N ILE A 247 -5.45 24.37 -1.09
CA ILE A 247 -5.02 23.16 -0.38
C ILE A 247 -6.02 22.80 0.71
N TRP A 248 -6.46 23.75 1.56
CA TRP A 248 -7.46 23.48 2.59
C TRP A 248 -8.83 23.13 2.01
N ILE A 249 -9.26 23.78 0.93
CA ILE A 249 -10.51 23.46 0.21
C ILE A 249 -10.42 22.08 -0.45
N ALA A 250 -9.30 21.73 -1.08
CA ALA A 250 -9.08 20.42 -1.67
C ALA A 250 -8.97 19.32 -0.60
N LEU A 251 -8.35 19.59 0.55
CA LEU A 251 -8.29 18.66 1.69
C LEU A 251 -9.68 18.44 2.29
N LEU A 252 -10.45 19.52 2.49
CA LEU A 252 -11.85 19.44 2.94
C LEU A 252 -12.73 18.72 1.92
N ALA A 253 -12.54 18.98 0.62
CA ALA A 253 -13.26 18.31 -0.47
C ALA A 253 -12.90 16.82 -0.56
N LEU A 254 -11.65 16.43 -0.30
CA LEU A 254 -11.23 15.02 -0.23
C LEU A 254 -11.81 14.32 1.01
N ILE A 255 -11.79 14.97 2.17
CA ILE A 255 -12.36 14.44 3.42
C ILE A 255 -13.87 14.28 3.29
N SER A 256 -14.56 15.22 2.64
CA SER A 256 -15.99 15.10 2.33
C SER A 256 -16.30 14.11 1.21
N SER A 257 -15.35 13.83 0.29
CA SER A 257 -15.53 12.80 -0.74
C SER A 257 -15.30 11.38 -0.22
N GLY A 258 -14.57 11.22 0.90
CA GLY A 258 -14.31 9.94 1.55
C GLY A 258 -15.44 9.45 2.46
N CYS A 259 -16.39 10.33 2.82
CA CYS A 259 -17.68 9.92 3.40
C CYS A 259 -18.68 9.65 2.27
N ARG A 260 -18.42 8.65 1.42
CA ARG A 260 -19.57 7.96 0.82
C ARG A 260 -20.18 7.16 1.96
N GLU A 261 -21.45 7.41 2.26
CA GLU A 261 -22.27 6.50 3.05
C GLU A 261 -21.96 5.09 2.56
N SER A 262 -21.63 4.18 3.48
CA SER A 262 -21.53 2.77 3.14
C SER A 262 -22.82 2.39 2.42
N PRO A 263 -22.75 1.73 1.24
CA PRO A 263 -23.96 1.30 0.58
C PRO A 263 -24.81 0.53 1.59
N PRO A 264 -26.14 0.71 1.60
CA PRO A 264 -27.03 -0.07 2.46
C PRO A 264 -26.62 -1.54 2.36
N VAL A 265 -26.56 -2.26 3.48
CA VAL A 265 -26.01 -3.63 3.59
C VAL A 265 -26.46 -4.54 2.42
N GLY A 266 -27.71 -4.41 1.98
CA GLY A 266 -28.25 -5.13 0.83
C GLY A 266 -27.57 -4.85 -0.52
N ALA A 267 -27.20 -3.60 -0.81
CA ALA A 267 -26.52 -3.23 -2.06
C ALA A 267 -25.09 -3.78 -2.11
N ALA A 268 -24.38 -3.80 -0.96
CA ALA A 268 -23.06 -4.42 -0.87
C ALA A 268 -23.11 -5.94 -1.06
N LEU A 269 -24.11 -6.59 -0.44
CA LEU A 269 -24.34 -8.03 -0.59
C LEU A 269 -24.71 -8.39 -2.04
N TYR A 270 -25.57 -7.61 -2.68
CA TYR A 270 -25.96 -7.80 -4.07
C TYR A 270 -24.76 -7.67 -5.02
N ALA A 271 -23.96 -6.61 -4.89
CA ALA A 271 -22.79 -6.40 -5.73
C ALA A 271 -21.75 -7.52 -5.60
N SER A 272 -21.55 -8.05 -4.40
CA SER A 272 -20.54 -9.09 -4.14
C SER A 272 -21.00 -10.51 -4.48
N ARG A 273 -22.30 -10.81 -4.40
CA ARG A 273 -22.82 -12.19 -4.51
C ARG A 273 -23.78 -12.42 -5.67
N CYS A 274 -24.52 -11.40 -6.13
CA CYS A 274 -25.65 -11.56 -7.05
C CYS A 274 -25.41 -10.90 -8.42
N ALA A 275 -24.79 -9.72 -8.45
CA ALA A 275 -24.60 -8.90 -9.66
C ALA A 275 -23.80 -9.61 -10.76
N TYR A 276 -22.96 -10.57 -10.39
CA TYR A 276 -22.16 -11.33 -11.34
C TYR A 276 -22.99 -12.13 -12.35
N CYS A 277 -24.18 -12.57 -11.94
CA CYS A 277 -25.17 -13.23 -12.81
C CYS A 277 -26.35 -12.32 -13.14
N HIS A 278 -26.80 -11.48 -12.21
CA HIS A 278 -28.00 -10.65 -12.37
C HIS A 278 -27.74 -9.23 -12.89
N GLY A 279 -26.48 -8.84 -13.10
CA GLY A 279 -26.09 -7.50 -13.56
C GLY A 279 -26.05 -6.47 -12.43
N ASP A 280 -25.22 -5.45 -12.57
CA ASP A 280 -25.07 -4.40 -11.55
C ASP A 280 -26.37 -3.58 -11.37
N GLU A 281 -27.20 -3.50 -12.42
CA GLU A 281 -28.49 -2.80 -12.44
C GLU A 281 -29.70 -3.74 -12.32
N GLY A 282 -29.49 -5.03 -12.02
CA GLY A 282 -30.58 -6.00 -11.83
C GLY A 282 -31.24 -6.49 -13.11
N GLY A 283 -30.68 -6.20 -14.29
CA GLY A 283 -31.24 -6.53 -15.61
C GLY A 283 -31.19 -8.01 -16.01
N GLY A 284 -30.63 -8.89 -15.18
CA GLY A 284 -30.42 -10.30 -15.54
C GLY A 284 -29.34 -10.49 -16.61
N ASP A 285 -28.46 -9.50 -16.80
CA ASP A 285 -27.48 -9.38 -17.89
C ASP A 285 -26.02 -9.42 -17.37
N GLY A 286 -25.80 -9.99 -16.18
CA GLY A 286 -24.48 -10.14 -15.58
C GLY A 286 -23.50 -10.92 -16.47
N ARG A 287 -22.21 -10.85 -16.14
CA ARG A 287 -21.12 -11.44 -16.95
C ARG A 287 -21.36 -12.90 -17.34
N TYR A 288 -22.06 -13.69 -16.51
CA TYR A 288 -22.40 -15.08 -16.82
C TYR A 288 -23.81 -15.32 -17.35
N ALA A 289 -24.69 -14.32 -17.41
CA ALA A 289 -26.09 -14.48 -17.81
C ALA A 289 -26.25 -15.17 -19.17
N GLN A 290 -25.39 -14.84 -20.14
CA GLN A 290 -25.46 -15.37 -21.51
C GLN A 290 -25.19 -16.88 -21.61
N THR A 291 -24.55 -17.48 -20.61
CA THR A 291 -24.21 -18.91 -20.60
C THR A 291 -25.15 -19.75 -19.73
N LEU A 292 -26.13 -19.13 -19.08
CA LEU A 292 -27.05 -19.81 -18.15
C LEU A 292 -28.39 -20.14 -18.82
N ARG A 293 -28.92 -21.32 -18.50
CA ARG A 293 -30.24 -21.80 -18.91
C ARG A 293 -30.94 -22.42 -17.69
N PRO A 294 -32.11 -21.93 -17.26
CA PRO A 294 -32.81 -20.71 -17.72
C PRO A 294 -31.99 -19.43 -17.46
N PRO A 295 -32.25 -18.32 -18.17
CA PRO A 295 -31.57 -17.05 -17.93
C PRO A 295 -31.88 -16.53 -16.52
N PRO A 296 -30.95 -15.77 -15.88
CA PRO A 296 -31.21 -15.10 -14.62
C PRO A 296 -32.42 -14.17 -14.71
N ALA A 297 -33.14 -14.02 -13.60
CA ALA A 297 -34.27 -13.10 -13.52
C ALA A 297 -33.84 -11.65 -13.75
N ASP A 298 -34.65 -10.93 -14.53
CA ASP A 298 -34.56 -9.49 -14.78
C ASP A 298 -35.48 -8.76 -13.79
N PHE A 299 -34.87 -8.15 -12.78
CA PHE A 299 -35.56 -7.43 -11.72
C PHE A 299 -36.07 -6.05 -12.17
N THR A 300 -35.69 -5.58 -13.36
CA THR A 300 -36.21 -4.34 -13.95
C THR A 300 -37.51 -4.57 -14.72
N ASN A 301 -37.92 -5.83 -14.89
CA ASN A 301 -39.12 -6.20 -15.64
C ASN A 301 -40.39 -6.16 -14.76
N ALA A 302 -41.35 -5.32 -15.11
CA ALA A 302 -42.64 -5.23 -14.39
C ALA A 302 -43.46 -6.53 -14.43
N GLY A 303 -43.24 -7.42 -15.40
CA GLY A 303 -43.84 -8.75 -15.47
C GLY A 303 -43.39 -9.66 -14.33
N PHE A 304 -42.09 -9.67 -14.03
CA PHE A 304 -41.49 -10.47 -12.96
C PHE A 304 -42.17 -10.17 -11.61
N TRP A 305 -42.36 -8.89 -11.30
CA TRP A 305 -42.96 -8.43 -10.04
C TRP A 305 -44.48 -8.65 -9.94
N ARG A 306 -45.17 -9.01 -11.03
CA ARG A 306 -46.58 -9.42 -10.97
C ARG A 306 -46.75 -10.85 -10.52
N GLU A 307 -45.72 -11.68 -10.72
CA GLU A 307 -45.74 -13.11 -10.43
C GLU A 307 -44.92 -13.46 -9.19
N THR A 308 -44.13 -12.52 -8.67
CA THR A 308 -43.20 -12.74 -7.55
C THR A 308 -43.53 -11.86 -6.35
N SER A 309 -43.63 -12.46 -5.16
CA SER A 309 -43.78 -11.75 -3.89
C SER A 309 -42.44 -11.66 -3.12
N PRO A 310 -42.30 -10.75 -2.14
CA PRO A 310 -41.09 -10.65 -1.33
C PRO A 310 -40.76 -11.95 -0.58
N GLU A 311 -41.77 -12.70 -0.15
CA GLU A 311 -41.61 -14.01 0.48
C GLU A 311 -41.09 -15.06 -0.51
N ALA A 312 -41.56 -15.02 -1.77
CA ALA A 312 -41.06 -15.87 -2.84
C ALA A 312 -39.60 -15.54 -3.20
N LEU A 313 -39.20 -14.26 -3.14
CA LEU A 313 -37.79 -13.85 -3.29
C LEU A 313 -36.92 -14.41 -2.16
N ARG A 314 -37.37 -14.31 -0.91
CA ARG A 314 -36.66 -14.88 0.25
C ARG A 314 -36.46 -16.39 0.07
N ALA A 315 -37.51 -17.10 -0.30
CA ALA A 315 -37.43 -18.55 -0.57
C ALA A 315 -36.45 -18.86 -1.71
N SER A 316 -36.49 -18.10 -2.80
CA SER A 316 -35.57 -18.29 -3.94
C SER A 316 -34.10 -18.06 -3.57
N ILE A 317 -33.81 -17.11 -2.67
CA ILE A 317 -32.45 -16.85 -2.18
C ILE A 317 -31.99 -17.97 -1.24
N LEU A 318 -32.83 -18.39 -0.30
CA LEU A 318 -32.47 -19.39 0.70
C LEU A 318 -32.38 -20.80 0.10
N ASP A 319 -33.37 -21.19 -0.70
CA ASP A 319 -33.52 -22.55 -1.23
C ASP A 319 -32.88 -22.72 -2.62
N GLY A 320 -32.50 -21.61 -3.26
CA GLY A 320 -32.13 -21.59 -4.68
C GLY A 320 -33.36 -21.76 -5.58
N VAL A 321 -33.14 -21.74 -6.90
CA VAL A 321 -34.24 -21.89 -7.87
C VAL A 321 -34.12 -23.26 -8.57
N PRO A 322 -35.06 -24.19 -8.34
CA PRO A 322 -35.02 -25.53 -8.94
C PRO A 322 -34.94 -25.49 -10.47
N GLY A 323 -34.05 -26.30 -11.04
CA GLY A 323 -33.82 -26.34 -12.50
C GLY A 323 -32.96 -25.19 -13.04
N SER A 324 -32.40 -24.35 -12.18
CA SER A 324 -31.40 -23.33 -12.52
C SER A 324 -30.05 -23.60 -11.87
N THR A 325 -29.06 -22.77 -12.19
CA THR A 325 -27.73 -22.76 -11.55
C THR A 325 -27.67 -21.89 -10.29
N MET A 326 -28.79 -21.35 -9.83
CA MET A 326 -28.86 -20.53 -8.62
C MET A 326 -28.81 -21.44 -7.38
N ALA A 327 -27.65 -21.48 -6.73
CA ALA A 327 -27.43 -22.25 -5.52
C ALA A 327 -28.15 -21.63 -4.30
N PRO A 328 -28.54 -22.45 -3.31
CA PRO A 328 -29.10 -21.96 -2.05
C PRO A 328 -28.09 -21.16 -1.24
N TYR A 329 -28.55 -20.08 -0.61
CA TYR A 329 -27.76 -19.26 0.32
C TYR A 329 -28.13 -19.50 1.80
N ASP A 330 -28.94 -20.52 2.09
CA ASP A 330 -29.27 -20.90 3.47
C ASP A 330 -28.01 -21.10 4.33
N GLY A 331 -28.04 -20.58 5.56
CA GLY A 331 -26.91 -20.57 6.49
C GLY A 331 -25.75 -19.61 6.15
N THR A 332 -25.80 -18.86 5.02
CA THR A 332 -24.74 -17.91 4.62
C THR A 332 -25.10 -16.44 4.79
N LEU A 333 -26.35 -16.15 5.14
CA LEU A 333 -26.91 -14.82 5.41
C LEU A 333 -27.67 -14.87 6.72
N ASP A 334 -27.53 -13.84 7.56
CA ASP A 334 -28.42 -13.66 8.70
C ASP A 334 -29.76 -13.01 8.29
N GLU A 335 -30.74 -13.00 9.20
CA GLU A 335 -32.09 -12.51 8.90
C GLU A 335 -32.12 -11.01 8.52
N ALA A 336 -31.19 -10.23 9.08
CA ALA A 336 -31.09 -8.80 8.82
C ALA A 336 -30.42 -8.53 7.45
N GLU A 337 -29.40 -9.31 7.11
CA GLU A 337 -28.74 -9.30 5.81
C GLU A 337 -29.69 -9.73 4.69
N LEU A 338 -30.47 -10.80 4.92
CA LEU A 338 -31.49 -11.25 3.98
C LEU A 338 -32.57 -10.19 3.77
N ALA A 339 -33.06 -9.55 4.84
CA ALA A 339 -34.03 -8.47 4.74
C ALA A 339 -33.47 -7.25 3.98
N ALA A 340 -32.21 -6.88 4.23
CA ALA A 340 -31.56 -5.79 3.52
C ALA A 340 -31.36 -6.11 2.03
N LEU A 341 -30.96 -7.34 1.70
CA LEU A 341 -30.79 -7.79 0.32
C LEU A 341 -32.11 -7.78 -0.46
N VAL A 342 -33.19 -8.29 0.13
CA VAL A 342 -34.52 -8.26 -0.49
C VAL A 342 -35.00 -6.83 -0.71
N ALA A 343 -34.84 -5.95 0.28
CA ALA A 343 -35.18 -4.53 0.12
C ALA A 343 -34.38 -3.84 -1.00
N HIS A 344 -33.12 -4.26 -1.22
CA HIS A 344 -32.34 -3.77 -2.35
C HIS A 344 -32.83 -4.34 -3.69
N LEU A 345 -33.20 -5.63 -3.76
CA LEU A 345 -33.79 -6.19 -4.97
C LEU A 345 -35.10 -5.49 -5.35
N GLU A 346 -35.94 -5.16 -4.37
CA GLU A 346 -37.16 -4.37 -4.58
C GLU A 346 -36.88 -2.97 -5.11
N SER A 347 -35.69 -2.41 -4.87
CA SER A 347 -35.31 -1.09 -5.41
C SER A 347 -35.11 -1.07 -6.93
N PHE A 348 -34.92 -2.24 -7.57
CA PHE A 348 -34.87 -2.36 -9.04
C PHE A 348 -36.26 -2.41 -9.69
N ARG A 349 -37.34 -2.49 -8.90
CA ARG A 349 -38.71 -2.54 -9.41
C ARG A 349 -39.03 -1.23 -10.18
N PRO A 350 -39.54 -1.33 -11.43
CA PRO A 350 -39.84 -0.16 -12.27
C PRO A 350 -41.10 0.61 -11.85
#